data_AF-A0A1Y1I7Y6-F1
#
_entry.id   AF-A0A1Y1I7Y6-F1
#
_cell.length_a   1.000
_cell.length_b   1.000
_cell.length_c   1.000
_cell.angle_alpha   90.00
_cell.angle_beta   90.00
_cell.angle_gamma   90.00
#
_symmetry.space_group_name_H-M   'P 1'
#
loop_
_entity.id
_entity.type
_entity.pdbx_description
1 polymer ?
#
loop_
_entity_poly.entity_id
_entity_poly.type
_entity_poly.pdbx_seq_one_letter_code
_entity_poly.pdbx_strand_id
1 'polypeptide(L)'
;MARGRPHGRSKSDHRVCQAARHARAAEYKERIAISAEQQEARIAAVNAECNEEDAPRRRRGQKPEDPKTKASAARVSAQGHSCKATGSGKKKANKRLEHAHGKAAQRDPHNLDCHACGATAEFGLRGSKEGGNVKYSCRVHATYNGCFRVDRDRAAWVEDRELRHLRAEERRLEEELRNLGGTSPDAKQGSAPNDDPKSEGDWTSVAMSKPLITTLLMIGGIEQNPGPTPDEIAQLEKGWREECPNIRTALLAHLTQKDLDVDTWKRASVEQRMEYLTEWRATYSGQWADGWDLLLKTVPSKQLPQLDEEASF
;
A
#
# COMPACT_ATOMS: atom_id res chain seq x y z
N MET A 1 -58.18 7.46 -34.23
CA MET A 1 -58.21 5.99 -34.05
C MET A 1 -57.49 5.64 -32.76
N ALA A 2 -58.22 5.29 -31.70
CA ALA A 2 -57.65 4.94 -30.40
C ALA A 2 -57.19 3.47 -30.43
N ARG A 3 -55.89 3.23 -30.23
CA ARG A 3 -55.34 1.87 -30.13
C ARG A 3 -55.62 1.34 -28.72
N GLY A 4 -56.55 0.40 -28.60
CA GLY A 4 -56.87 -0.29 -27.34
C GLY A 4 -55.68 -1.11 -26.84
N ARG A 5 -55.41 -1.05 -25.53
CA ARG A 5 -54.36 -1.87 -24.88
C ARG A 5 -54.80 -3.34 -24.85
N PRO A 6 -53.90 -4.28 -25.16
CA PRO A 6 -54.23 -5.70 -25.12
C PRO A 6 -54.53 -6.15 -23.68
N HIS A 7 -55.76 -6.59 -23.46
CA HIS A 7 -56.18 -7.30 -22.26
C HIS A 7 -55.84 -8.78 -22.41
N GLY A 8 -55.00 -9.28 -21.51
CA GLY A 8 -54.82 -10.73 -21.36
C GLY A 8 -53.38 -11.15 -21.08
N ARG A 9 -52.86 -10.87 -19.88
CA ARG A 9 -51.83 -11.73 -19.29
C ARG A 9 -52.48 -12.53 -18.18
N SER A 10 -52.78 -13.79 -18.50
CA SER A 10 -53.36 -14.76 -17.57
C SER A 10 -52.45 -14.93 -16.35
N LYS A 11 -53.03 -14.95 -15.15
CA LYS A 11 -52.30 -15.17 -13.89
C LYS A 11 -51.58 -16.54 -13.84
N SER A 12 -51.90 -17.48 -14.73
CA SER A 12 -51.20 -18.77 -14.86
C SER A 12 -49.73 -18.61 -15.24
N ASP A 13 -49.40 -17.64 -16.11
CA ASP A 13 -48.05 -17.49 -16.67
C ASP A 13 -47.06 -16.98 -15.64
N HIS A 14 -47.55 -16.27 -14.61
CA HIS A 14 -46.71 -15.75 -13.55
C HIS A 14 -46.12 -16.86 -12.68
N ARG A 15 -46.92 -17.90 -12.37
CA ARG A 15 -46.45 -19.05 -11.56
C ARG A 15 -45.41 -19.87 -12.29
N VAL A 16 -45.59 -20.11 -13.59
CA VAL A 16 -44.60 -20.80 -14.43
C VAL A 16 -43.29 -20.00 -14.50
N CYS A 17 -43.36 -18.67 -14.68
CA CYS A 17 -42.19 -17.81 -14.62
C CYS A 17 -41.50 -17.74 -13.25
N GLN A 18 -42.23 -17.98 -12.16
CA GLN A 18 -41.66 -17.99 -10.81
C GLN A 18 -40.95 -19.33 -10.53
N ALA A 19 -41.57 -20.46 -10.89
CA ALA A 19 -40.94 -21.78 -10.78
C ALA A 19 -39.63 -21.85 -11.57
N ALA A 20 -39.63 -21.36 -12.82
CA ALA A 20 -38.42 -21.31 -13.64
C ALA A 20 -37.31 -20.40 -13.05
N ARG A 21 -37.68 -19.35 -12.31
CA ARG A 21 -36.71 -18.49 -11.61
C ARG A 21 -36.10 -19.21 -10.40
N HIS A 22 -36.90 -19.94 -9.62
CA HIS A 22 -36.39 -20.71 -8.49
C HIS A 22 -35.50 -21.88 -8.93
N ALA A 23 -35.85 -22.57 -10.02
CA ALA A 23 -35.02 -23.63 -10.57
C ALA A 23 -33.62 -23.13 -10.97
N ARG A 24 -33.54 -22.01 -11.71
CA ARG A 24 -32.25 -21.39 -12.07
C ARG A 24 -31.44 -20.91 -10.87
N ALA A 25 -32.12 -20.40 -9.84
CA ALA A 25 -31.45 -20.00 -8.61
C ALA A 25 -30.89 -21.20 -7.84
N ALA A 26 -31.56 -22.35 -7.86
CA ALA A 26 -31.07 -23.59 -7.27
C ALA A 26 -29.85 -24.14 -8.03
N GLU A 27 -29.92 -24.24 -9.36
CA GLU A 27 -28.77 -24.62 -10.20
C GLU A 27 -27.55 -23.72 -9.98
N TYR A 28 -27.76 -22.40 -9.83
CA TYR A 28 -26.66 -21.48 -9.56
C TYR A 28 -26.01 -21.72 -8.20
N LYS A 29 -26.81 -22.02 -7.16
CA LYS A 29 -26.29 -22.36 -5.83
C LYS A 29 -25.49 -23.65 -5.85
N GLU A 30 -25.95 -24.66 -6.60
CA GLU A 30 -25.25 -25.93 -6.77
C GLU A 30 -23.89 -25.74 -7.45
N ARG A 31 -23.82 -24.92 -8.51
CA ARG A 31 -22.54 -24.57 -9.16
C ARG A 31 -21.56 -23.85 -8.23
N ILE A 32 -22.06 -22.95 -7.37
CA ILE A 32 -21.21 -22.28 -6.38
C ILE A 32 -20.70 -23.29 -5.34
N ALA A 33 -21.55 -24.19 -4.85
CA ALA A 33 -21.16 -25.20 -3.87
C ALA A 33 -20.06 -26.13 -4.42
N ILE A 34 -20.22 -26.62 -5.65
CA ILE A 34 -19.21 -27.47 -6.31
C ILE A 34 -17.88 -26.72 -6.49
N SER A 35 -17.93 -25.42 -6.81
CA SER A 35 -16.72 -24.60 -6.94
C SER A 35 -16.00 -24.39 -5.61
N ALA A 36 -16.74 -24.27 -4.50
CA ALA A 36 -16.16 -24.13 -3.17
C ALA A 36 -15.44 -25.41 -2.73
N GLU A 37 -16.06 -26.58 -2.92
CA GLU A 37 -15.44 -27.88 -2.64
C GLU A 37 -14.16 -28.10 -3.45
N GLN A 38 -14.15 -27.69 -4.73
CA GLN A 38 -12.94 -27.76 -5.57
C GLN A 38 -11.82 -26.82 -5.10
N GLN A 39 -12.16 -25.64 -4.59
CA GLN A 39 -11.18 -24.72 -4.02
C GLN A 39 -10.60 -25.25 -2.72
N GLU A 40 -11.43 -25.81 -1.83
CA GLU A 40 -10.97 -26.45 -0.59
C GLU A 40 -10.04 -27.65 -0.87
N ALA A 41 -10.39 -28.49 -1.85
CA ALA A 41 -9.53 -29.61 -2.26
C ALA A 41 -8.16 -29.14 -2.80
N ARG A 42 -8.13 -28.04 -3.56
CA ARG A 42 -6.87 -27.46 -4.06
C ARG A 42 -6.02 -26.89 -2.93
N ILE A 43 -6.62 -26.19 -1.96
CA ILE A 43 -5.92 -25.65 -0.79
C ILE A 43 -5.35 -26.80 0.05
N ALA A 44 -6.14 -27.87 0.26
CA ALA A 44 -5.69 -29.06 0.99
C ALA A 44 -4.50 -29.75 0.30
N ALA A 45 -4.51 -29.86 -1.03
CA ALA A 45 -3.40 -30.44 -1.80
C ALA A 45 -2.11 -29.61 -1.66
N VAL A 46 -2.20 -28.29 -1.81
CA VAL A 46 -1.06 -27.37 -1.63
C VAL A 46 -0.48 -27.48 -0.22
N ASN A 47 -1.35 -27.51 0.80
CA ASN A 47 -0.92 -27.65 2.19
C ASN A 47 -0.29 -29.02 2.49
N ALA A 48 -0.71 -30.09 1.79
CA ALA A 48 -0.09 -31.41 1.93
C ALA A 48 1.32 -31.42 1.32
N GLU A 49 1.52 -30.76 0.17
CA GLU A 49 2.82 -30.63 -0.48
C GLU A 49 3.80 -29.76 0.32
N CYS A 50 3.32 -28.73 1.01
CA CYS A 50 4.17 -27.84 1.82
C CYS A 50 4.71 -28.46 3.13
N ASN A 51 4.29 -29.67 3.52
CA ASN A 51 4.76 -30.32 4.76
C ASN A 51 5.94 -31.29 4.55
N GLU A 52 6.41 -31.50 3.31
CA GLU A 52 7.56 -32.36 3.06
C GLU A 52 8.86 -31.54 2.97
N GLU A 53 9.75 -31.81 3.92
CA GLU A 53 11.14 -31.37 4.08
C GLU A 53 11.40 -29.97 4.68
N ASP A 54 11.50 -29.96 6.02
CA ASP A 54 12.34 -29.01 6.74
C ASP A 54 13.78 -29.07 6.16
N ALA A 55 14.09 -28.12 5.29
CA ALA A 55 15.40 -28.03 4.67
C ALA A 55 16.51 -28.04 5.75
N PRO A 56 17.55 -28.87 5.62
CA PRO A 56 18.60 -28.94 6.62
C PRO A 56 19.30 -27.57 6.72
N ARG A 57 19.13 -26.94 7.90
CA ARG A 57 19.71 -25.65 8.26
C ARG A 57 21.21 -25.63 7.95
N ARG A 58 21.58 -25.03 6.83
CA ARG A 58 22.99 -24.75 6.51
C ARG A 58 23.52 -23.70 7.47
N ARG A 59 24.49 -24.10 8.31
CA ARG A 59 25.37 -23.17 9.04
C ARG A 59 26.20 -22.40 8.02
N ARG A 60 25.91 -21.12 7.83
CA ARG A 60 26.65 -20.22 6.93
C ARG A 60 27.55 -19.29 7.75
N GLY A 61 28.86 -19.29 7.45
CA GLY A 61 29.78 -18.27 7.96
C GLY A 61 31.29 -18.58 7.97
N GLN A 62 31.87 -19.10 6.89
CA GLN A 62 33.28 -18.83 6.55
C GLN A 62 33.33 -17.81 5.40
N LYS A 63 34.21 -16.81 5.53
CA LYS A 63 34.47 -15.73 4.58
C LYS A 63 35.31 -16.23 3.38
N PRO A 64 35.03 -15.76 2.16
CA PRO A 64 36.03 -15.69 1.10
C PRO A 64 36.39 -14.25 0.76
N GLU A 65 37.66 -14.07 0.40
CA GLU A 65 38.32 -12.82 0.00
C GLU A 65 37.94 -12.36 -1.42
N ASP A 66 38.16 -11.06 -1.64
CA ASP A 66 37.93 -10.27 -2.86
C ASP A 66 38.67 -10.79 -4.11
N PRO A 67 38.26 -10.33 -5.31
CA PRO A 67 39.16 -9.42 -6.02
C PRO A 67 38.49 -8.25 -6.77
N LYS A 68 38.93 -7.05 -6.39
CA LYS A 68 39.38 -5.88 -7.20
C LYS A 68 39.02 -5.81 -8.71
N THR A 69 38.20 -4.81 -9.06
CA THR A 69 38.25 -4.15 -10.39
C THR A 69 37.95 -2.65 -10.23
N LYS A 70 38.82 -1.80 -10.79
CA LYS A 70 38.81 -0.33 -10.69
C LYS A 70 38.22 0.32 -11.94
N ALA A 71 37.52 1.45 -11.79
CA ALA A 71 37.56 2.58 -12.74
C ALA A 71 36.97 3.87 -12.13
N SER A 72 37.75 4.94 -12.28
CA SER A 72 37.60 6.37 -11.94
C SER A 72 36.69 7.11 -12.96
N ALA A 73 36.31 8.40 -12.90
CA ALA A 73 36.22 9.54 -11.97
C ALA A 73 35.55 10.70 -12.77
N ALA A 74 34.98 11.72 -12.11
CA ALA A 74 35.25 13.17 -12.35
C ALA A 74 34.11 14.13 -11.92
N ARG A 75 34.41 14.91 -10.87
CA ARG A 75 34.25 16.38 -10.65
C ARG A 75 33.01 17.13 -11.19
N VAL A 76 32.41 18.00 -10.36
CA VAL A 76 32.57 19.49 -10.35
C VAL A 76 31.53 20.14 -9.41
N SER A 77 32.02 21.15 -8.68
CA SER A 77 31.37 22.01 -7.67
C SER A 77 30.46 23.10 -8.28
N ALA A 78 29.38 23.51 -7.58
CA ALA A 78 28.94 24.93 -7.49
C ALA A 78 27.77 25.15 -6.50
N GLN A 79 28.14 25.66 -5.33
CA GLN A 79 27.53 26.68 -4.47
C GLN A 79 26.38 27.54 -5.06
N GLY A 80 25.30 27.75 -4.29
CA GLY A 80 24.24 28.72 -4.64
C GLY A 80 23.15 28.99 -3.59
N HIS A 81 23.40 30.01 -2.75
CA HIS A 81 22.48 30.97 -2.11
C HIS A 81 21.20 30.52 -1.36
N SER A 82 21.24 30.74 -0.04
CA SER A 82 20.11 30.77 0.89
C SER A 82 19.33 32.09 0.85
N CYS A 83 18.00 32.02 0.80
CA CYS A 83 17.11 33.14 1.12
C CYS A 83 16.39 32.89 2.45
N LYS A 84 16.61 33.80 3.40
CA LYS A 84 15.90 33.88 4.70
C LYS A 84 14.48 34.38 4.47
N ALA A 85 13.48 33.68 4.99
CA ALA A 85 12.14 34.21 5.21
C ALA A 85 11.77 34.10 6.69
N THR A 86 11.64 35.26 7.31
CA THR A 86 11.24 35.50 8.69
C THR A 86 9.74 35.39 8.88
N GLY A 87 9.32 34.69 9.93
CA GLY A 87 8.38 35.26 10.90
C GLY A 87 6.88 35.00 10.73
N SER A 88 6.31 34.47 11.82
CA SER A 88 4.98 34.82 12.34
C SER A 88 3.74 34.28 11.63
N GLY A 89 3.26 33.11 12.09
CA GLY A 89 1.88 32.66 11.77
C GLY A 89 1.43 31.32 12.37
N LYS A 90 2.27 30.60 13.12
CA LYS A 90 2.08 29.15 13.36
C LYS A 90 1.20 28.74 14.55
N LYS A 91 0.63 29.68 15.33
CA LYS A 91 -0.07 29.34 16.59
C LYS A 91 -1.60 29.19 16.52
N LYS A 92 -2.26 29.46 15.37
CA LYS A 92 -3.73 29.34 15.25
C LYS A 92 -4.25 28.19 14.38
N ALA A 93 -3.37 27.45 13.69
CA ALA A 93 -3.78 26.36 12.79
C ALA A 93 -3.96 24.99 13.49
N ASN A 94 -3.16 24.67 14.52
CA ASN A 94 -3.19 23.33 15.14
C ASN A 94 -4.47 23.01 15.92
N LYS A 95 -5.14 24.01 16.51
CA LYS A 95 -6.35 23.76 17.30
C LYS A 95 -7.59 23.39 16.45
N ARG A 96 -7.56 23.64 15.13
CA ARG A 96 -8.62 23.21 14.19
C ARG A 96 -8.40 21.80 13.62
N LEU A 97 -7.17 21.28 13.66
CA LEU A 97 -6.84 19.94 13.15
C LEU A 97 -7.20 18.82 14.14
N GLU A 98 -7.02 19.03 15.44
CA GLU A 98 -7.36 18.02 16.45
C GLU A 98 -8.86 17.70 16.53
N HIS A 99 -9.74 18.65 16.17
CA HIS A 99 -11.19 18.40 16.10
C HIS A 99 -11.63 17.68 14.81
N ALA A 100 -10.80 17.67 13.76
CA ALA A 100 -11.11 17.01 12.50
C ALA A 100 -10.66 15.53 12.47
N HIS A 101 -9.56 15.19 13.16
CA HIS A 101 -8.94 13.85 13.04
C HIS A 101 -9.44 12.82 14.06
N GLY A 102 -10.09 13.22 15.15
CA GLY A 102 -10.54 12.29 16.21
C GLY A 102 -11.85 11.51 15.94
N LYS A 103 -12.55 11.76 14.82
CA LYS A 103 -13.83 11.10 14.47
C LYS A 103 -13.91 10.60 13.03
N ALA A 104 -12.78 10.55 12.32
CA ALA A 104 -12.70 10.10 10.94
C ALA A 104 -12.29 8.63 10.83
N ALA A 105 -12.77 7.78 11.75
CA ALA A 105 -12.84 6.35 11.48
C ALA A 105 -13.82 6.17 10.32
N GLN A 106 -13.26 6.15 9.11
CA GLN A 106 -13.86 5.65 7.87
C GLN A 106 -15.37 5.91 7.77
N ARG A 107 -15.78 7.18 7.82
CA ARG A 107 -17.15 7.52 7.47
C ARG A 107 -17.29 7.23 5.99
N ASP A 108 -18.05 6.19 5.67
CA ASP A 108 -18.48 5.89 4.32
C ASP A 108 -18.96 7.21 3.69
N PRO A 109 -18.32 7.69 2.60
CA PRO A 109 -18.66 8.95 1.94
C PRO A 109 -20.11 8.96 1.43
N HIS A 110 -20.79 7.82 1.43
CA HIS A 110 -22.18 7.66 1.01
C HIS A 110 -23.17 7.55 2.17
N ASN A 111 -22.71 7.52 3.43
CA ASN A 111 -23.59 7.48 4.57
C ASN A 111 -24.22 8.87 4.81
N LEU A 112 -25.52 8.96 4.60
CA LEU A 112 -26.27 10.20 4.76
C LEU A 112 -26.61 10.37 6.24
N ASP A 113 -26.07 11.40 6.87
CA ASP A 113 -26.28 11.67 8.30
C ASP A 113 -27.48 12.60 8.53
N CYS A 114 -28.20 12.35 9.62
CA CYS A 114 -29.25 13.23 10.10
C CYS A 114 -28.66 14.56 10.57
N HIS A 115 -29.13 15.66 10.00
CA HIS A 115 -28.62 16.99 10.32
C HIS A 115 -28.82 17.38 11.80
N ALA A 116 -29.82 16.82 12.49
CA ALA A 116 -30.12 17.16 13.88
C ALA A 116 -29.26 16.40 14.90
N CYS A 117 -29.00 15.11 14.68
CA CYS A 117 -28.34 14.26 15.67
C CYS A 117 -27.14 13.45 15.15
N GLY A 118 -26.86 13.48 13.85
CA GLY A 118 -25.76 12.73 13.25
C GLY A 118 -25.97 11.22 13.12
N ALA A 119 -27.15 10.68 13.48
CA ALA A 119 -27.50 9.29 13.20
C ALA A 119 -27.78 9.07 11.71
N THR A 120 -27.70 7.84 11.21
CA THR A 120 -28.03 7.52 9.80
C THR A 120 -29.42 8.02 9.42
N ALA A 121 -29.50 8.74 8.30
CA ALA A 121 -30.73 9.30 7.79
C ALA A 121 -31.50 8.27 6.95
N GLU A 122 -32.80 8.19 7.21
CA GLU A 122 -33.73 7.33 6.46
C GLU A 122 -34.61 8.16 5.49
N PHE A 123 -34.64 9.48 5.67
CA PHE A 123 -35.52 10.38 4.95
C PHE A 123 -34.74 11.56 4.39
N GLY A 124 -35.11 11.99 3.20
CA GLY A 124 -34.66 13.22 2.58
C GLY A 124 -35.83 14.18 2.38
N LEU A 125 -35.61 15.46 2.62
CA LEU A 125 -36.53 16.54 2.30
C LEU A 125 -35.85 17.44 1.27
N ARG A 126 -36.38 17.46 0.04
CA ARG A 126 -35.88 18.39 -0.99
C ARG A 126 -36.39 19.79 -0.63
N GLY A 127 -35.48 20.72 -0.34
CA GLY A 127 -35.84 22.05 0.16
C GLY A 127 -36.85 22.78 -0.72
N SER A 128 -37.84 23.40 -0.08
CA SER A 128 -38.73 24.41 -0.68
C SER A 128 -38.06 25.79 -0.62
N LYS A 129 -38.30 26.62 -1.64
CA LYS A 129 -37.89 28.04 -1.86
C LYS A 129 -36.42 28.48 -1.63
N GLU A 130 -35.66 27.87 -0.72
CA GLU A 130 -34.31 28.27 -0.28
C GLU A 130 -33.16 27.57 -1.04
N GLY A 131 -33.40 27.08 -2.26
CA GLY A 131 -32.30 26.70 -3.15
C GLY A 131 -31.82 25.24 -3.06
N GLY A 132 -32.74 24.29 -3.31
CA GLY A 132 -32.41 22.98 -3.90
C GLY A 132 -31.64 21.97 -3.04
N ASN A 133 -31.12 22.36 -1.88
CA ASN A 133 -30.39 21.44 -1.01
C ASN A 133 -31.35 20.43 -0.35
N VAL A 134 -30.92 19.17 -0.26
CA VAL A 134 -31.69 18.09 0.36
C VAL A 134 -31.28 17.98 1.83
N LYS A 135 -32.23 18.17 2.74
CA LYS A 135 -32.01 17.96 4.18
C LYS A 135 -32.29 16.49 4.51
N TYR A 136 -31.34 15.83 5.17
CA TYR A 136 -31.47 14.43 5.57
C TYR A 136 -31.81 14.32 7.06
N SER A 137 -32.74 13.43 7.39
CA SER A 137 -33.25 13.22 8.75
C SER A 137 -33.39 11.73 9.08
N CYS A 138 -33.07 11.35 10.32
CA CYS A 138 -33.38 10.01 10.83
C CYS A 138 -34.87 9.89 11.15
N ARG A 139 -35.32 8.66 11.44
CA ARG A 139 -36.73 8.37 11.74
C ARG A 139 -37.33 9.21 12.88
N VAL A 140 -36.52 9.58 13.87
CA VAL A 140 -36.94 10.39 15.02
C VAL A 140 -37.14 11.87 14.65
N HIS A 141 -36.35 12.38 13.71
CA HIS A 141 -36.36 13.79 13.31
C HIS A 141 -37.07 14.04 11.96
N ALA A 142 -37.61 13.01 11.33
CA ALA A 142 -38.34 13.15 10.08
C ALA A 142 -39.74 13.74 10.34
N THR A 143 -40.01 14.90 9.74
CA THR A 143 -41.36 15.45 9.67
C THR A 143 -42.11 14.72 8.55
N TYR A 144 -43.24 14.07 8.83
CA TYR A 144 -43.92 13.22 7.82
C TYR A 144 -44.41 13.96 6.56
N ASN A 145 -44.43 15.29 6.55
CA ASN A 145 -44.92 16.06 5.41
C ASN A 145 -43.81 16.40 4.41
N GLY A 146 -43.90 15.84 3.19
CA GLY A 146 -43.05 16.20 2.05
C GLY A 146 -41.68 15.52 1.98
N CYS A 147 -41.35 14.63 2.93
CA CYS A 147 -40.13 13.83 2.88
C CYS A 147 -40.28 12.62 1.94
N PHE A 148 -39.19 12.24 1.27
CA PHE A 148 -39.06 10.94 0.61
C PHE A 148 -38.19 10.02 1.44
N ARG A 149 -38.47 8.71 1.40
CA ARG A 149 -37.56 7.72 1.99
C ARG A 149 -36.31 7.61 1.13
N VAL A 150 -35.16 7.69 1.77
CA VAL A 150 -33.90 7.31 1.13
C VAL A 150 -33.98 5.79 0.99
N ASP A 151 -34.11 5.32 -0.25
CA ASP A 151 -34.27 3.91 -0.50
C ASP A 151 -33.04 3.15 0.01
N ARG A 152 -33.25 2.14 0.85
CA ARG A 152 -32.17 1.26 1.31
C ARG A 152 -31.54 0.54 0.12
N ASP A 153 -32.34 0.32 -0.91
CA ASP A 153 -31.94 -0.21 -2.22
C ASP A 153 -30.97 0.73 -2.96
N ARG A 154 -30.93 2.03 -2.63
CA ARG A 154 -29.95 2.96 -3.19
C ARG A 154 -28.55 2.67 -2.66
N ALA A 155 -28.41 2.33 -1.38
CA ALA A 155 -27.12 1.91 -0.83
C ALA A 155 -26.66 0.60 -1.49
N ALA A 156 -27.55 -0.39 -1.57
CA ALA A 156 -27.29 -1.64 -2.28
C ALA A 156 -26.96 -1.42 -3.78
N TRP A 157 -27.60 -0.45 -4.43
CA TRP A 157 -27.30 -0.09 -5.82
C TRP A 157 -25.93 0.57 -5.99
N VAL A 158 -25.50 1.42 -5.05
CA VAL A 158 -24.16 2.02 -5.06
C VAL A 158 -23.10 0.93 -4.84
N GLU A 159 -23.28 0.07 -3.83
CA GLU A 159 -22.38 -1.07 -3.57
C GLU A 159 -22.29 -2.01 -4.79
N ASP A 160 -23.42 -2.38 -5.41
CA ASP A 160 -23.44 -3.22 -6.61
C ASP A 160 -22.77 -2.53 -7.81
N ARG A 161 -22.90 -1.21 -7.94
CA ARG A 161 -22.23 -0.44 -8.99
C ARG A 161 -20.71 -0.43 -8.79
N GLU A 162 -20.25 -0.21 -7.56
CA GLU A 162 -18.82 -0.26 -7.21
C GLU A 162 -18.24 -1.66 -7.45
N LEU A 163 -18.95 -2.71 -7.02
CA LEU A 163 -18.55 -4.09 -7.27
C LEU A 163 -18.45 -4.40 -8.76
N ARG A 164 -19.38 -3.89 -9.58
CA ARG A 164 -19.31 -4.01 -11.05
C ARG A 164 -18.12 -3.25 -11.65
N HIS A 165 -17.78 -2.09 -11.11
CA HIS A 165 -16.60 -1.33 -11.53
C HIS A 165 -15.31 -2.13 -11.21
N LEU A 166 -15.18 -2.63 -9.99
CA LEU A 166 -14.02 -3.42 -9.56
C LEU A 166 -13.85 -4.69 -10.40
N ARG A 167 -14.92 -5.45 -10.67
CA ARG A 167 -14.86 -6.62 -11.56
C ARG A 167 -14.49 -6.27 -13.01
N ALA A 168 -14.87 -5.09 -13.48
CA ALA A 168 -14.49 -4.64 -14.82
C ALA A 168 -12.99 -4.28 -14.87
N GLU A 169 -12.48 -3.65 -13.82
CA GLU A 169 -11.07 -3.31 -13.68
C GLU A 169 -10.19 -4.56 -13.52
N GLU A 170 -10.63 -5.53 -12.74
CA GLU A 170 -10.01 -6.86 -12.63
C GLU A 170 -9.86 -7.53 -13.99
N ARG A 171 -10.96 -7.62 -14.78
CA ARG A 171 -10.89 -8.18 -16.14
C ARG A 171 -9.95 -7.43 -17.06
N ARG A 172 -9.89 -6.10 -16.95
CA ARG A 172 -8.95 -5.26 -17.73
C ARG A 172 -7.51 -5.61 -17.38
N LEU A 173 -7.20 -5.73 -16.09
CA LEU A 173 -5.86 -6.08 -15.61
C LEU A 173 -5.48 -7.52 -15.98
N GLU A 174 -6.40 -8.47 -15.92
CA GLU A 174 -6.17 -9.85 -16.40
C GLU A 174 -5.86 -9.90 -17.90
N GLU A 175 -6.52 -9.07 -18.71
CA GLU A 175 -6.24 -8.94 -20.14
C GLU A 175 -4.87 -8.30 -20.38
N GLU A 176 -4.52 -7.25 -19.62
CA GLU A 176 -3.19 -6.63 -19.66
C GLU A 176 -2.09 -7.63 -19.28
N LEU A 177 -2.29 -8.44 -18.24
CA LEU A 177 -1.36 -9.50 -17.86
C LEU A 177 -1.20 -10.57 -18.95
N ARG A 178 -2.29 -10.97 -19.62
CA ARG A 178 -2.20 -11.88 -20.78
C ARG A 178 -1.40 -11.28 -21.93
N ASN A 179 -1.56 -9.97 -22.18
CA ASN A 179 -0.82 -9.27 -23.22
C ASN A 179 0.66 -9.07 -22.88
N LEU A 180 0.98 -8.84 -21.60
CA LEU A 180 2.36 -8.71 -21.10
C LEU A 180 3.07 -10.06 -21.01
N GLY A 181 2.33 -11.13 -20.68
CA GLY A 181 2.80 -12.51 -20.73
C GLY A 181 2.87 -13.09 -22.14
N GLY A 182 2.96 -12.23 -23.17
CA GLY A 182 3.03 -12.59 -24.58
C GLY A 182 4.13 -13.63 -24.83
N THR A 183 3.72 -14.89 -24.79
CA THR A 183 4.37 -15.98 -25.50
C THR A 183 4.35 -15.60 -26.97
N SER A 184 5.47 -15.10 -27.48
CA SER A 184 5.71 -15.08 -28.93
C SER A 184 5.52 -16.52 -29.43
N PRO A 185 4.49 -16.80 -30.26
CA PRO A 185 4.23 -18.16 -30.74
C PRO A 185 5.28 -18.65 -31.74
N ASP A 186 6.25 -17.82 -32.14
CA ASP A 186 7.24 -18.10 -33.18
C ASP A 186 8.61 -18.54 -32.64
N ALA A 187 8.70 -19.02 -31.40
CA ALA A 187 9.85 -19.80 -30.96
C ALA A 187 9.79 -21.20 -31.61
N LYS A 188 10.16 -21.22 -32.90
CA LYS A 188 10.44 -22.40 -33.72
C LYS A 188 11.15 -23.44 -32.86
N GLN A 189 10.47 -24.55 -32.58
CA GLN A 189 11.04 -25.73 -31.90
C GLN A 189 12.22 -26.26 -32.73
N GLY A 190 13.39 -25.68 -32.52
CA GLY A 190 14.67 -26.18 -32.99
C GLY A 190 15.06 -27.36 -32.10
N SER A 191 14.73 -28.55 -32.57
CA SER A 191 15.35 -29.81 -32.16
C SER A 191 16.88 -29.69 -32.18
N ALA A 192 17.53 -29.75 -31.01
CA ALA A 192 18.94 -30.08 -30.85
C ALA A 192 19.28 -30.31 -29.36
N PRO A 193 20.34 -31.08 -29.06
CA PRO A 193 20.35 -32.10 -28.01
C PRO A 193 21.04 -31.66 -26.71
N ASN A 194 20.62 -32.29 -25.62
CA ASN A 194 21.36 -32.59 -24.39
C ASN A 194 22.64 -31.78 -24.15
N ASP A 195 22.51 -30.66 -23.47
CA ASP A 195 23.56 -30.17 -22.57
C ASP A 195 22.86 -29.38 -21.47
N ASP A 196 22.87 -29.92 -20.25
CA ASP A 196 22.32 -29.31 -19.04
C ASP A 196 23.00 -27.96 -18.75
N PRO A 197 22.31 -26.82 -18.90
CA PRO A 197 22.81 -25.57 -18.38
C PRO A 197 22.29 -25.43 -16.96
N LYS A 198 23.18 -25.61 -15.98
CA LYS A 198 23.02 -25.02 -14.64
C LYS A 198 22.98 -23.49 -14.78
N SER A 199 21.87 -22.95 -15.25
CA SER A 199 21.58 -21.53 -15.20
C SER A 199 20.89 -21.27 -13.87
N GLU A 200 21.71 -21.09 -12.84
CA GLU A 200 21.35 -20.43 -11.58
C GLU A 200 21.01 -18.98 -11.94
N GLY A 201 19.79 -18.78 -12.46
CA GLY A 201 19.29 -17.50 -12.91
C GLY A 201 19.15 -16.57 -11.72
N ASP A 202 20.01 -15.57 -11.68
CA ASP A 202 20.02 -14.45 -10.73
C ASP A 202 18.77 -13.57 -10.96
N TRP A 203 17.60 -14.06 -10.51
CA TRP A 203 16.32 -13.32 -10.55
C TRP A 203 16.35 -12.05 -9.70
N THR A 204 17.37 -11.87 -8.87
CA THR A 204 17.58 -10.73 -7.97
C THR A 204 17.95 -9.42 -8.68
N SER A 205 18.27 -9.47 -9.98
CA SER A 205 18.77 -8.30 -10.72
C SER A 205 17.73 -7.59 -11.60
N VAL A 206 16.48 -8.07 -11.67
CA VAL A 206 15.42 -7.34 -12.39
C VAL A 206 14.86 -6.27 -11.48
N ALA A 207 15.28 -5.01 -11.69
CA ALA A 207 14.73 -3.86 -10.99
C ALA A 207 13.21 -3.82 -11.21
N MET A 208 12.44 -4.22 -10.19
CA MET A 208 10.99 -4.18 -10.25
C MET A 208 10.54 -2.75 -10.56
N SER A 209 9.76 -2.61 -11.62
CA SER A 209 9.25 -1.29 -12.01
C SER A 209 8.36 -0.75 -10.89
N LYS A 210 8.48 0.55 -10.58
CA LYS A 210 7.63 1.24 -9.59
C LYS A 210 6.12 0.93 -9.72
N PRO A 211 5.56 0.78 -10.95
CA PRO A 211 4.16 0.39 -11.12
C PRO A 211 3.85 -0.99 -10.56
N LEU A 212 4.72 -1.98 -10.79
CA LEU A 212 4.51 -3.36 -10.31
C LEU A 212 4.51 -3.43 -8.78
N ILE A 213 5.44 -2.73 -8.12
CA ILE A 213 5.49 -2.61 -6.66
C ILE A 213 4.19 -1.99 -6.13
N THR A 214 3.67 -0.96 -6.81
CA THR A 214 2.43 -0.29 -6.43
C THR A 214 1.23 -1.24 -6.55
N THR A 215 1.14 -2.01 -7.64
CA THR A 215 0.08 -3.00 -7.85
C THR A 215 0.14 -4.11 -6.80
N LEU A 216 1.32 -4.61 -6.46
CA LEU A 216 1.49 -5.64 -5.45
C LEU A 216 1.14 -5.14 -4.02
N LEU A 217 1.41 -3.87 -3.71
CA LEU A 217 0.96 -3.22 -2.48
C LEU A 217 -0.56 -3.07 -2.42
N MET A 218 -1.21 -2.78 -3.55
CA MET A 218 -2.68 -2.61 -3.64
C MET A 218 -3.43 -3.95 -3.54
N ILE A 219 -2.84 -5.05 -4.02
CA ILE A 219 -3.43 -6.39 -3.99
C ILE A 219 -3.26 -7.05 -2.60
N GLY A 220 -2.44 -6.47 -1.71
CA GLY A 220 -2.14 -7.05 -0.40
C GLY A 220 -1.19 -8.26 -0.48
N GLY A 221 -0.54 -8.47 -1.64
CA GLY A 221 0.43 -9.56 -1.84
C GLY A 221 1.84 -9.23 -1.32
N ILE A 222 2.11 -7.96 -1.01
CA ILE A 222 3.28 -7.56 -0.23
C ILE A 222 2.73 -7.20 1.16
N GLU A 223 2.82 -8.16 2.08
CA GLU A 223 2.70 -7.88 3.50
C GLU A 223 3.64 -6.71 3.80
N GLN A 224 3.14 -5.63 4.42
CA GLN A 224 3.98 -4.50 4.82
C GLN A 224 5.19 -5.10 5.49
N ASN A 225 6.40 -4.84 4.94
CA ASN A 225 7.63 -5.39 5.47
C ASN A 225 7.56 -5.23 6.98
N PRO A 226 7.44 -6.33 7.76
CA PRO A 226 7.29 -6.23 9.18
C PRO A 226 8.50 -5.42 9.60
N GLY A 227 8.26 -4.23 10.17
CA GLY A 227 9.34 -3.31 10.50
C GLY A 227 10.40 -4.04 11.32
N PRO A 228 11.59 -3.44 11.48
CA PRO A 228 12.71 -4.10 12.15
C PRO A 228 12.24 -4.77 13.44
N THR A 229 12.61 -6.04 13.58
CA THR A 229 12.24 -6.86 14.73
C THR A 229 12.74 -6.19 16.02
N PRO A 230 12.13 -6.47 17.18
CA PRO A 230 12.58 -5.90 18.46
C PRO A 230 14.07 -6.12 18.73
N ASP A 231 14.63 -7.24 18.28
CA ASP A 231 16.06 -7.56 18.42
C ASP A 231 16.94 -6.69 17.50
N GLU A 232 16.51 -6.43 16.26
CA GLU A 232 17.20 -5.51 15.35
C GLU A 232 17.17 -4.07 15.87
N ILE A 233 16.02 -3.62 16.39
CA ILE A 233 15.91 -2.31 17.04
C ILE A 233 16.88 -2.21 18.22
N ALA A 234 16.96 -3.25 19.06
CA ALA A 234 17.87 -3.26 20.21
C ALA A 234 19.36 -3.24 19.78
N GLN A 235 19.71 -3.91 18.68
CA GLN A 235 21.06 -3.87 18.12
C GLN A 235 21.42 -2.49 17.58
N LEU A 236 20.51 -1.85 16.83
CA LEU A 236 20.68 -0.47 16.36
C LEU A 236 20.85 0.50 17.53
N GLU A 237 19.98 0.39 18.55
CA GLU A 237 20.08 1.21 19.75
C GLU A 237 21.44 1.06 20.45
N LYS A 238 21.91 -0.18 20.58
CA LYS A 238 23.19 -0.49 21.21
C LYS A 238 24.35 0.13 20.45
N GLY A 239 24.42 -0.03 19.12
CA GLY A 239 25.49 0.54 18.29
C GLY A 239 25.57 2.07 18.42
N TRP A 240 24.42 2.76 18.38
CA TRP A 240 24.36 4.20 18.55
C TRP A 240 24.78 4.67 19.96
N ARG A 241 24.45 3.92 21.02
CA ARG A 241 24.87 4.25 22.39
C ARG A 241 26.36 4.01 22.62
N GLU A 242 26.94 2.99 22.00
CA GLU A 242 28.37 2.71 22.10
C GLU A 242 29.21 3.83 21.46
N GLU A 243 28.78 4.34 20.31
CA GLU A 243 29.47 5.43 19.61
C GLU A 243 29.15 6.82 20.17
N CYS A 244 27.94 7.00 20.69
CA CYS A 244 27.48 8.26 21.25
C CYS A 244 26.80 8.01 22.61
N PRO A 245 27.57 7.85 23.70
CA PRO A 245 27.01 7.55 25.03
C PRO A 245 26.00 8.60 25.53
N ASN A 246 26.13 9.84 25.06
CA ASN A 246 25.27 10.97 25.40
C ASN A 246 24.12 11.18 24.41
N ILE A 247 23.84 10.23 23.52
CA ILE A 247 22.73 10.35 22.56
C ILE A 247 21.39 10.43 23.31
N ARG A 248 20.58 11.43 22.96
CA ARG A 248 19.26 11.60 23.59
C ARG A 248 18.33 10.48 23.14
N THR A 249 17.52 9.96 24.05
CA THR A 249 16.56 8.87 23.80
C THR A 249 15.59 9.19 22.64
N ALA A 250 15.13 10.44 22.53
CA ALA A 250 14.24 10.86 21.45
C ALA A 250 14.91 10.85 20.06
N LEU A 251 16.21 11.16 19.99
CA LEU A 251 16.98 11.07 18.74
C LEU A 251 17.25 9.61 18.40
N LEU A 252 17.63 8.81 19.38
CA LEU A 252 17.88 7.38 19.21
C LEU A 252 16.65 6.66 18.65
N ALA A 253 15.47 6.89 19.24
CA ALA A 253 14.21 6.32 18.77
C ALA A 253 13.85 6.76 17.34
N HIS A 254 14.26 7.97 16.94
CA HIS A 254 14.05 8.43 15.57
C HIS A 254 15.01 7.76 14.58
N LEU A 255 16.28 7.56 14.96
CA LEU A 255 17.27 6.87 14.13
C LEU A 255 16.91 5.40 13.93
N THR A 256 16.40 4.73 14.97
CA THR A 256 15.91 3.34 14.85
C THR A 256 14.66 3.25 13.97
N GLN A 257 13.75 4.22 14.06
CA GLN A 257 12.59 4.29 13.16
C GLN A 257 12.99 4.46 11.68
N LYS A 258 14.14 5.10 11.42
CA LYS A 258 14.69 5.26 10.07
C LYS A 258 15.53 4.07 9.61
N ASP A 259 15.63 3.02 10.44
CA ASP A 259 16.41 1.82 10.18
C ASP A 259 17.87 2.12 9.78
N LEU A 260 18.45 3.16 10.41
CA LEU A 260 19.80 3.57 10.10
C LEU A 260 20.81 3.01 11.10
N ASP A 261 21.60 2.07 10.62
CA ASP A 261 22.75 1.53 11.33
C ASP A 261 23.93 2.51 11.44
N VAL A 262 24.66 2.43 12.55
CA VAL A 262 25.84 3.24 12.85
C VAL A 262 26.97 3.04 11.83
N ASP A 263 27.24 1.80 11.41
CA ASP A 263 28.31 1.54 10.44
C ASP A 263 27.92 2.06 9.05
N THR A 264 26.62 2.02 8.72
CA THR A 264 26.10 2.68 7.51
C THR A 264 26.29 4.19 7.58
N TRP A 265 25.96 4.82 8.72
CA TRP A 265 26.24 6.24 8.95
C TRP A 265 27.73 6.57 8.80
N LYS A 266 28.60 5.78 9.42
CA LYS A 266 30.07 5.96 9.39
C LYS A 266 30.66 5.84 8.00
N ARG A 267 30.07 5.01 7.14
CA ARG A 267 30.48 4.84 5.73
C ARG A 267 29.94 5.94 4.82
N ALA A 268 28.83 6.58 5.20
CA ALA A 268 28.28 7.68 4.42
C ALA A 268 29.27 8.86 4.35
N SER A 269 29.34 9.49 3.18
CA SER A 269 30.15 10.70 2.98
C SER A 269 29.61 11.85 3.82
N VAL A 270 30.42 12.89 4.00
CA VAL A 270 29.97 14.09 4.73
C VAL A 270 28.75 14.71 4.05
N GLU A 271 28.73 14.75 2.72
CA GLU A 271 27.61 15.26 1.92
C GLU A 271 26.34 14.43 2.14
N GLN A 272 26.43 13.11 2.07
CA GLN A 272 25.29 12.20 2.30
C GLN A 272 24.73 12.36 3.71
N ARG A 273 25.61 12.45 4.72
CA ARG A 273 25.17 12.73 6.11
C ARG A 273 24.43 14.06 6.22
N MET A 274 24.91 15.10 5.53
CA MET A 274 24.25 16.41 5.53
C MET A 274 22.87 16.36 4.86
N GLU A 275 22.72 15.58 3.78
CA GLU A 275 21.42 15.34 3.13
C GLU A 275 20.45 14.62 4.08
N TYR A 276 20.90 13.52 4.71
CA TYR A 276 20.10 12.80 5.69
C TYR A 276 19.65 13.69 6.86
N LEU A 277 20.56 14.48 7.43
CA LEU A 277 20.21 15.43 8.50
C LEU A 277 19.17 16.46 8.07
N THR A 278 19.28 16.94 6.83
CA THR A 278 18.34 17.93 6.28
C THR A 278 16.95 17.31 6.09
N GLU A 279 16.89 16.10 5.52
CA GLU A 279 15.65 15.36 5.31
C GLU A 279 14.99 14.97 6.64
N TRP A 280 15.76 14.45 7.60
CA TRP A 280 15.22 14.05 8.89
C TRP A 280 14.75 15.23 9.72
N ARG A 281 15.49 16.35 9.71
CA ARG A 281 15.01 17.58 10.33
C ARG A 281 13.66 18.03 9.74
N ALA A 282 13.47 17.89 8.43
CA ALA A 282 12.23 18.27 7.77
C ALA A 282 11.07 17.31 8.07
N THR A 283 11.35 16.02 8.25
CA THR A 283 10.32 14.98 8.48
C THR A 283 10.04 14.72 9.96
N TYR A 284 10.92 15.15 10.87
CA TYR A 284 10.73 14.99 12.31
C TYR A 284 9.60 15.88 12.82
N SER A 285 8.57 15.27 13.41
CA SER A 285 7.39 15.98 13.92
C SER A 285 7.62 16.66 15.28
N GLY A 286 8.69 16.30 15.99
CA GLY A 286 9.08 16.89 17.27
C GLY A 286 9.92 18.17 17.14
N GLN A 287 10.37 18.70 18.27
CA GLN A 287 11.39 19.75 18.27
C GLN A 287 12.76 19.11 18.03
N TRP A 288 13.31 19.34 16.84
CA TRP A 288 14.70 18.98 16.54
C TRP A 288 15.62 19.77 17.47
N ALA A 289 16.22 19.11 18.46
CA ALA A 289 16.91 19.82 19.51
C ALA A 289 18.23 20.42 18.99
N ASP A 290 18.57 21.59 19.53
CA ASP A 290 19.86 22.22 19.28
C ASP A 290 21.00 21.26 19.70
N GLY A 291 21.97 21.07 18.81
CA GLY A 291 23.11 20.19 19.02
C GLY A 291 23.00 18.77 18.46
N TRP A 292 21.83 18.33 17.97
CA TRP A 292 21.71 17.03 17.30
C TRP A 292 22.56 16.95 16.03
N ASP A 293 22.54 18.01 15.22
CA ASP A 293 23.40 18.09 14.02
C ASP A 293 24.87 18.00 14.40
N LEU A 294 25.28 18.65 15.49
CA LEU A 294 26.67 18.66 15.93
C LEU A 294 27.10 17.28 16.40
N LEU A 295 26.28 16.63 17.24
CA LEU A 295 26.54 15.28 17.74
C LEU A 295 26.69 14.27 16.58
N LEU A 296 25.78 14.31 15.60
CA LEU A 296 25.82 13.38 14.47
C LEU A 296 26.98 13.66 13.50
N LYS A 297 27.43 14.92 13.40
CA LYS A 297 28.64 15.30 12.64
C LYS A 297 29.93 14.88 13.35
N THR A 298 29.94 14.83 14.67
CA THR A 298 31.13 14.42 15.44
C THR A 298 31.39 12.92 15.39
N VAL A 299 30.44 12.11 14.94
CA VAL A 299 30.65 10.67 14.75
C VAL A 299 31.76 10.48 13.71
N PRO A 300 32.90 9.87 14.10
CA PRO A 300 34.03 9.74 13.19
C PRO A 300 33.63 9.00 11.94
N SER A 301 33.84 9.62 10.78
CA SER A 301 33.88 8.86 9.54
C SER A 301 35.05 7.91 9.63
N LYS A 302 34.81 6.61 9.50
CA LYS A 302 35.89 5.71 9.10
C LYS A 302 36.29 6.18 7.71
N GLN A 303 37.27 7.08 7.64
CA GLN A 303 38.00 7.31 6.40
C GLN A 303 38.56 5.94 6.08
N LEU A 304 37.92 5.25 5.13
CA LEU A 304 38.50 4.07 4.52
C LEU A 304 39.91 4.50 4.13
N PRO A 305 40.96 3.77 4.58
CA PRO A 305 42.33 4.12 4.26
C PRO A 305 42.35 4.49 2.79
N GLN A 306 42.73 5.75 2.51
CA GLN A 306 42.96 6.17 1.14
C GLN A 306 43.96 5.14 0.63
N LEU A 307 43.49 4.22 -0.22
CA LEU A 307 44.37 3.24 -0.82
C LEU A 307 45.25 4.08 -1.72
N ASP A 308 46.41 4.48 -1.19
CA ASP A 308 47.43 5.22 -1.88
C ASP A 308 47.80 4.38 -3.12
N GLU A 309 47.22 4.76 -4.26
CA GLU A 309 47.55 4.22 -5.57
C GLU A 309 48.90 4.78 -6.00
N GLU A 310 49.97 4.45 -5.27
CA GLU A 310 51.34 4.57 -5.74
C GLU A 310 51.93 3.17 -5.90
N ALA A 311 51.77 2.62 -7.11
CA ALA A 311 52.75 1.69 -7.66
C ALA A 311 52.78 1.92 -9.16
N SER A 312 53.65 2.85 -9.56
CA SER A 312 54.14 2.99 -10.93
C SER A 312 54.68 1.65 -11.43
N PHE A 313 54.20 1.21 -12.59
CA PHE A 313 54.96 0.50 -13.61
C PHE A 313 54.41 0.88 -14.97
#